data_AF-A0A962NHV3-F1
#
_entry.id   AF-A0A962NHV3-F1
#
_cell.length_a   1.000
_cell.length_b   1.000
_cell.length_c   1.000
_cell.angle_alpha   90.00
_cell.angle_beta   90.00
_cell.angle_gamma   90.00
#
_symmetry.space_group_name_H-M   'P 1'
#
loop_
_entity.id
_entity.type
_entity.pdbx_description
1 polymer ?
#
loop_
_entity_poly.entity_id
_entity_poly.type
_entity_poly.pdbx_seq_one_letter_code
_entity_poly.pdbx_strand_id
1 'polypeptide(L)'
;LSFDLDIDPTLRLAAYQAAGQAAGFNGTALFFEDTHRTAPGDDRISIPGFLTKAGVNRDASKSVVDQAPVIDPSLVRLASNYRAAIENHPLIAPTLQFREGRGASNWWIIGGQHTQSGSPILANDPHLSLNTPATFMETHITSTDARYPNPMNVVGTSAPGTPVNLMGCTDFHCWGLTTNPLDVTDAYQEQLRLNTYGLPSHTIYQGQLEPVVIVFQSYYANSIGDGVADTVGRVNDIGYLNGAATVLVPRRNFGPIVSIDTASSTGLSVQYTGWGATFELEAFRRVSRAENLSEFREALTYFDVGSQNFAYADKEGNIAYYTTAEAPIRDDLQNLLTADGGRP
;
A
#
# COMPACT_ATOMS: atom_id res chain seq x y z
N LEU A 1 3.25 6.65 0.83
CA LEU A 1 1.90 6.15 1.17
C LEU A 1 1.23 5.71 -0.11
N SER A 2 0.91 4.43 -0.24
CA SER A 2 0.20 3.88 -1.39
C SER A 2 -1.28 4.24 -1.28
N PHE A 3 -1.61 5.51 -1.54
CA PHE A 3 -2.98 5.94 -1.84
C PHE A 3 -3.33 5.71 -3.31
N ASP A 4 -2.57 4.82 -3.98
CA ASP A 4 -3.02 4.28 -5.23
C ASP A 4 -4.15 3.31 -4.89
N LEU A 5 -5.36 3.78 -5.08
CA LEU A 5 -6.52 2.93 -5.08
C LEU A 5 -6.51 2.33 -6.47
N ASP A 6 -6.39 1.01 -6.59
CA ASP A 6 -6.34 0.28 -7.86
C ASP A 6 -7.65 0.36 -8.69
N ILE A 7 -8.37 1.48 -8.58
CA ILE A 7 -9.56 1.83 -9.34
C ILE A 7 -9.23 2.21 -10.79
N ASP A 8 -8.02 2.69 -11.07
CA ASP A 8 -7.61 3.11 -12.41
C ASP A 8 -7.63 1.93 -13.41
N PRO A 9 -7.01 0.77 -13.10
CA PRO A 9 -7.18 -0.45 -13.90
C PRO A 9 -8.64 -0.85 -14.12
N THR A 10 -9.48 -0.77 -13.08
CA THR A 10 -10.92 -1.10 -13.16
C THR A 10 -11.68 -0.17 -14.10
N LEU A 11 -11.45 1.15 -13.99
CA LEU A 11 -12.05 2.15 -14.89
C LEU A 11 -11.60 1.93 -16.33
N ARG A 12 -10.32 1.59 -16.55
CA ARG A 12 -9.81 1.25 -17.89
C ARG A 12 -10.48 -0.01 -18.43
N LEU A 13 -10.56 -1.10 -17.67
CA LEU A 13 -11.25 -2.32 -18.09
C LEU A 13 -12.70 -2.03 -18.48
N ALA A 14 -13.43 -1.27 -17.66
CA ALA A 14 -14.81 -0.86 -17.96
C ALA A 14 -14.91 -0.07 -19.27
N ALA A 15 -13.98 0.84 -19.53
CA ALA A 15 -13.94 1.60 -20.79
C ALA A 15 -13.68 0.69 -22.00
N TYR A 16 -12.78 -0.30 -21.88
CA TYR A 16 -12.53 -1.28 -22.94
C TYR A 16 -13.76 -2.15 -23.20
N GLN A 17 -14.43 -2.63 -22.14
CA GLN A 17 -15.68 -3.40 -22.25
C GLN A 17 -16.78 -2.59 -22.96
N ALA A 18 -16.98 -1.34 -22.57
CA ALA A 18 -17.97 -0.45 -23.18
C ALA A 18 -17.64 -0.14 -24.66
N ALA A 19 -16.37 0.15 -24.98
CA ALA A 19 -15.93 0.40 -26.35
C ALA A 19 -16.07 -0.86 -27.23
N GLY A 20 -15.70 -2.03 -26.70
CA GLY A 20 -15.86 -3.32 -27.37
C GLY A 20 -17.32 -3.63 -27.69
N GLN A 21 -18.22 -3.40 -26.73
CA GLN A 21 -19.66 -3.55 -26.93
C GLN A 21 -20.19 -2.60 -28.03
N ALA A 22 -19.73 -1.35 -28.04
CA ALA A 22 -20.17 -0.36 -29.02
C ALA A 22 -19.63 -0.62 -30.44
N ALA A 23 -18.41 -1.13 -30.56
CA ALA A 23 -17.71 -1.32 -31.83
C ALA A 23 -17.69 -2.78 -32.36
N GLY A 24 -18.21 -3.74 -31.59
CA GLY A 24 -18.34 -5.14 -32.01
C GLY A 24 -17.07 -5.98 -31.85
N PHE A 25 -16.23 -5.69 -30.85
CA PHE A 25 -15.05 -6.51 -30.51
C PHE A 25 -15.05 -6.90 -29.02
N ASN A 26 -14.24 -7.90 -28.65
CA ASN A 26 -14.12 -8.30 -27.24
C ASN A 26 -13.19 -7.34 -26.49
N GLY A 27 -13.78 -6.36 -25.80
CA GLY A 27 -13.04 -5.38 -24.99
C GLY A 27 -12.23 -5.99 -23.84
N THR A 28 -12.78 -7.03 -23.19
CA THR A 28 -12.08 -7.76 -22.13
C THR A 28 -10.83 -8.46 -22.67
N ALA A 29 -10.92 -9.09 -23.84
CA ALA A 29 -9.76 -9.73 -24.49
C ALA A 29 -8.68 -8.70 -24.83
N LEU A 30 -9.06 -7.60 -25.48
CA LEU A 30 -8.11 -6.52 -25.81
C LEU A 30 -7.41 -5.97 -24.55
N PHE A 31 -8.11 -5.90 -23.42
CA PHE A 31 -7.52 -5.49 -22.16
C PHE A 31 -6.50 -6.53 -21.64
N PHE A 32 -6.91 -7.77 -21.41
CA PHE A 32 -6.09 -8.78 -20.73
C PHE A 32 -5.10 -9.54 -21.61
N GLU A 33 -5.23 -9.49 -22.94
CA GLU A 33 -4.34 -10.21 -23.86
C GLU A 33 -3.35 -9.26 -24.53
N ASP A 34 -3.78 -8.05 -24.90
CA ASP A 34 -2.98 -7.15 -25.73
C ASP A 34 -2.37 -5.97 -24.94
N THR A 35 -3.17 -5.25 -24.14
CA THR A 35 -2.73 -3.96 -23.55
C THR A 35 -2.24 -4.07 -22.11
N HIS A 36 -2.84 -4.95 -21.31
CA HIS A 36 -2.53 -5.22 -19.92
C HIS A 36 -2.36 -6.74 -19.74
N ARG A 37 -1.49 -7.31 -20.58
CA ARG A 37 -1.35 -8.75 -20.73
C ARG A 37 -1.13 -9.44 -19.39
N THR A 38 -2.05 -10.34 -19.03
CA THR A 38 -1.93 -11.23 -17.88
C THR A 38 -1.78 -12.66 -18.39
N ALA A 39 -0.64 -13.29 -18.11
CA ALA A 39 -0.36 -14.65 -18.56
C ALA A 39 0.44 -15.41 -17.48
N PRO A 40 0.33 -16.75 -17.42
CA PRO A 40 1.20 -17.55 -16.56
C PRO A 40 2.68 -17.24 -16.83
N GLY A 41 3.49 -17.30 -15.76
CA GLY A 41 4.93 -17.16 -15.89
C GLY A 41 5.50 -18.23 -16.83
N ASP A 42 6.44 -17.84 -17.68
CA ASP A 42 7.10 -18.73 -18.63
C ASP A 42 8.61 -18.79 -18.42
N ASP A 43 9.33 -19.43 -19.35
CA ASP A 43 10.77 -19.67 -19.27
C ASP A 43 11.63 -18.39 -19.37
N ARG A 44 11.03 -17.20 -19.45
CA ARG A 44 11.74 -15.91 -19.42
C ARG A 44 12.07 -15.43 -18.00
N ILE A 45 11.77 -16.21 -16.97
CA ILE A 45 12.12 -15.87 -15.57
C ILE A 45 13.62 -16.06 -15.33
N SER A 46 14.27 -15.02 -14.80
CA SER A 46 15.72 -14.96 -14.57
C SER A 46 16.23 -15.89 -13.46
N ILE A 47 15.34 -16.50 -12.69
CA ILE A 47 15.66 -17.38 -11.56
C ILE A 47 15.49 -18.85 -12.00
N PRO A 48 16.59 -19.62 -12.12
CA PRO A 48 16.54 -21.01 -12.55
C PRO A 48 15.63 -21.87 -11.66
N GLY A 49 14.70 -22.59 -12.29
CA GLY A 49 13.76 -23.48 -11.60
C GLY A 49 12.71 -22.77 -10.75
N PHE A 50 12.54 -21.45 -10.89
CA PHE A 50 11.56 -20.68 -10.12
C PHE A 50 10.14 -21.22 -10.27
N LEU A 51 9.66 -21.44 -11.50
CA LEU A 51 8.30 -21.94 -11.73
C LEU A 51 8.04 -23.29 -11.03
N THR A 52 9.02 -24.18 -11.05
CA THR A 52 8.95 -25.48 -10.36
C THR A 52 8.93 -25.31 -8.85
N LYS A 53 9.79 -24.45 -8.29
CA LYS A 53 9.84 -24.17 -6.85
C LYS A 53 8.60 -23.44 -6.32
N ALA A 54 8.04 -22.57 -7.15
CA ALA A 54 6.81 -21.84 -6.86
C ALA A 54 5.55 -22.68 -7.08
N GLY A 55 5.67 -23.94 -7.53
CA GLY A 55 4.54 -24.84 -7.76
C GLY A 55 3.61 -24.38 -8.90
N VAL A 56 4.10 -23.56 -9.82
CA VAL A 56 3.29 -23.02 -10.92
C VAL A 56 3.02 -24.13 -11.94
N ASN A 57 1.76 -24.54 -12.04
CA ASN A 57 1.31 -25.50 -13.05
C ASN A 57 1.15 -24.81 -14.41
N ARG A 58 1.89 -25.27 -15.43
CA ARG A 58 1.81 -24.72 -16.80
C ARG A 58 0.47 -24.98 -17.49
N ASP A 59 -0.33 -25.92 -16.99
CA ASP A 59 -1.58 -26.37 -17.60
C ASP A 59 -2.83 -25.58 -17.13
N ALA A 60 -2.65 -24.36 -16.60
CA ALA A 60 -3.78 -23.50 -16.23
C ALA A 60 -4.55 -23.03 -17.48
N SER A 61 -5.47 -23.87 -17.96
CA SER A 61 -6.34 -23.72 -19.13
C SER A 61 -7.45 -22.67 -18.98
N LYS A 62 -7.38 -21.81 -17.96
CA LYS A 62 -8.41 -20.81 -17.65
C LYS A 62 -7.97 -19.44 -18.14
N SER A 63 -8.56 -18.96 -19.24
CA SER A 63 -8.34 -17.59 -19.69
C SER A 63 -8.97 -16.61 -18.69
N VAL A 64 -8.20 -15.60 -18.27
CA VAL A 64 -8.70 -14.48 -17.47
C VAL A 64 -9.83 -13.75 -18.21
N VAL A 65 -9.78 -13.72 -19.54
CA VAL A 65 -10.79 -13.09 -20.39
C VAL A 65 -12.17 -13.69 -20.20
N ASP A 66 -12.26 -15.02 -20.08
CA ASP A 66 -13.54 -15.73 -20.00
C ASP A 66 -14.22 -15.58 -18.64
N GLN A 67 -13.47 -15.14 -17.62
CA GLN A 67 -13.93 -15.10 -16.23
C GLN A 67 -13.98 -13.68 -15.67
N ALA A 68 -13.38 -12.72 -16.36
CA ALA A 68 -13.44 -11.33 -15.96
C ALA A 68 -14.91 -10.86 -15.96
N PRO A 69 -15.39 -10.29 -14.84
CA PRO A 69 -16.75 -9.80 -14.74
C PRO A 69 -16.96 -8.60 -15.67
N VAL A 70 -18.21 -8.42 -16.10
CA VAL A 70 -18.64 -7.15 -16.67
C VAL A 70 -18.74 -6.15 -15.52
N ILE A 71 -18.01 -5.05 -15.62
CA ILE A 71 -17.94 -4.05 -14.54
C ILE A 71 -19.30 -3.36 -14.35
N ASP A 72 -19.78 -3.31 -13.11
CA ASP A 72 -21.06 -2.69 -12.76
C ASP A 72 -21.04 -1.17 -13.07
N PRO A 73 -22.03 -0.62 -13.80
CA PRO A 73 -22.08 0.82 -14.10
C PRO A 73 -22.12 1.73 -12.85
N SER A 74 -22.65 1.24 -11.73
CA SER A 74 -22.62 1.98 -10.46
C SER A 74 -21.22 1.99 -9.84
N LEU A 75 -20.43 0.91 -10.00
CA LEU A 75 -19.01 0.92 -9.62
C LEU A 75 -18.22 1.92 -10.46
N VAL A 76 -18.43 1.95 -11.77
CA VAL A 76 -17.80 2.96 -12.66
C VAL A 76 -18.10 4.37 -12.17
N ARG A 77 -19.36 4.66 -11.82
CA ARG A 77 -19.78 5.97 -11.31
C ARG A 77 -19.14 6.28 -9.95
N LEU A 78 -19.14 5.34 -9.01
CA LEU A 78 -18.51 5.49 -7.70
C LEU A 78 -17.01 5.81 -7.82
N ALA A 79 -16.28 5.01 -8.60
CA ALA A 79 -14.85 5.17 -8.83
C ALA A 79 -14.53 6.47 -9.59
N SER A 80 -15.32 6.82 -10.61
CA SER A 80 -15.15 8.08 -11.35
C SER A 80 -15.41 9.30 -10.47
N ASN A 81 -16.45 9.28 -9.64
CA ASN A 81 -16.75 10.35 -8.69
C ASN A 81 -15.61 10.53 -7.69
N TYR A 82 -15.08 9.43 -7.17
CA TYR A 82 -13.95 9.46 -6.26
C TYR A 82 -12.70 10.02 -6.95
N ARG A 83 -12.37 9.54 -8.16
CA ARG A 83 -11.23 10.04 -8.93
C ARG A 83 -11.33 11.54 -9.18
N ALA A 84 -12.49 12.02 -9.64
CA ALA A 84 -12.75 13.43 -9.88
C ALA A 84 -12.61 14.29 -8.61
N ALA A 85 -12.98 13.74 -7.44
CA ALA A 85 -12.83 14.45 -6.16
C ALA A 85 -11.36 14.65 -5.75
N ILE A 86 -10.44 13.78 -6.17
CA ILE A 86 -9.05 13.81 -5.71
C ILE A 86 -8.04 14.23 -6.79
N GLU A 87 -8.38 14.11 -8.07
CA GLU A 87 -7.43 14.28 -9.18
C GLU A 87 -6.78 15.66 -9.26
N ASN A 88 -7.48 16.69 -8.79
CA ASN A 88 -7.00 18.09 -8.79
C ASN A 88 -6.66 18.59 -7.37
N HIS A 89 -6.72 17.71 -6.36
CA HIS A 89 -6.46 18.13 -4.99
C HIS A 89 -4.95 18.40 -4.81
N PRO A 90 -4.53 19.58 -4.34
CA PRO A 90 -3.11 19.99 -4.37
C PRO A 90 -2.18 19.08 -3.57
N LEU A 91 -2.70 18.38 -2.56
CA LEU A 91 -1.92 17.42 -1.75
C LEU A 91 -1.97 15.98 -2.27
N ILE A 92 -2.94 15.63 -3.12
CA ILE A 92 -3.17 14.23 -3.56
C ILE A 92 -2.80 14.08 -5.05
N ALA A 93 -3.13 15.06 -5.89
CA ALA A 93 -2.81 15.06 -7.31
C ALA A 93 -1.36 14.69 -7.63
N PRO A 94 -0.33 15.19 -6.91
CA PRO A 94 1.05 14.80 -7.16
C PRO A 94 1.33 13.30 -6.92
N THR A 95 0.58 12.64 -6.03
CA THR A 95 0.76 11.21 -5.74
C THR A 95 0.02 10.30 -6.72
N LEU A 96 -0.97 10.84 -7.47
CA LEU A 96 -1.77 10.10 -8.46
C LEU A 96 -1.14 10.00 -9.86
N GLN A 97 -0.08 10.77 -10.15
CA GLN A 97 0.61 10.75 -11.43
C GLN A 97 1.46 9.47 -11.53
N PHE A 98 0.82 8.37 -11.93
CA PHE A 98 1.49 7.08 -12.08
C PHE A 98 2.39 7.10 -13.34
N ARG A 99 3.68 6.85 -13.14
CA ARG A 99 4.75 6.46 -14.12
C ARG A 99 5.69 7.54 -14.68
N GLU A 100 5.29 8.77 -14.92
CA GLU A 100 6.24 9.77 -15.46
C GLU A 100 6.81 10.62 -14.32
N GLY A 101 7.95 10.18 -13.76
CA GLY A 101 8.71 10.96 -12.78
C GLY A 101 8.72 10.44 -11.34
N ARG A 102 8.28 9.20 -11.07
CA ARG A 102 8.53 8.60 -9.74
C ARG A 102 10.04 8.51 -9.51
N GLY A 103 10.52 9.19 -8.48
CA GLY A 103 11.82 8.88 -7.89
C GLY A 103 11.85 7.41 -7.46
N ALA A 104 12.95 6.73 -7.71
CA ALA A 104 13.17 5.36 -7.28
C ALA A 104 14.42 5.33 -6.43
N SER A 105 14.37 4.67 -5.27
CA SER A 105 15.58 4.47 -4.47
C SER A 105 16.50 3.45 -5.15
N ASN A 106 17.80 3.50 -4.84
CA ASN A 106 18.77 2.49 -5.24
C ASN A 106 19.48 1.88 -4.01
N TRP A 107 19.97 0.65 -4.18
CA TRP A 107 21.07 0.10 -3.37
C TRP A 107 21.84 -0.91 -4.22
N TRP A 108 23.08 -1.19 -3.83
CA TRP A 108 23.83 -2.31 -4.36
C TRP A 108 24.69 -2.93 -3.25
N ILE A 109 24.99 -4.22 -3.40
CA ILE A 109 25.84 -4.97 -2.48
C ILE A 109 26.90 -5.70 -3.29
N ILE A 110 28.17 -5.60 -2.87
CA ILE A 110 29.27 -6.39 -3.40
C ILE A 110 29.73 -7.34 -2.29
N GLY A 111 29.70 -8.65 -2.57
CA GLY A 111 30.22 -9.67 -1.64
C GLY A 111 31.72 -9.55 -1.46
N GLY A 112 32.22 -9.91 -0.26
CA GLY A 112 33.63 -9.74 0.12
C GLY A 112 34.62 -10.44 -0.80
N GLN A 113 34.24 -11.54 -1.45
CA GLN A 113 35.06 -12.24 -2.45
C GLN A 113 35.35 -11.40 -3.71
N HIS A 114 34.66 -10.27 -3.88
CA HIS A 114 34.83 -9.34 -4.98
C HIS A 114 35.41 -7.99 -4.54
N THR A 115 35.79 -7.84 -3.26
CA THR A 115 36.38 -6.60 -2.73
C THR A 115 37.84 -6.82 -2.35
N GLN A 116 38.65 -5.76 -2.39
CA GLN A 116 40.07 -5.84 -2.00
C GLN A 116 40.25 -6.14 -0.51
N SER A 117 39.33 -5.67 0.34
CA SER A 117 39.37 -5.88 1.79
C SER A 117 38.95 -7.29 2.20
N GLY A 118 38.27 -8.03 1.33
CA GLY A 118 37.59 -9.28 1.69
C GLY A 118 36.27 -9.08 2.45
N SER A 119 35.89 -7.84 2.76
CA SER A 119 34.63 -7.50 3.45
C SER A 119 33.55 -7.05 2.46
N PRO A 120 32.27 -7.34 2.69
CA PRO A 120 31.18 -6.82 1.87
C PRO A 120 31.13 -5.29 1.85
N ILE A 121 30.63 -4.73 0.75
CA ILE A 121 30.30 -3.30 0.63
C ILE A 121 28.81 -3.19 0.32
N LEU A 122 28.08 -2.40 1.11
CA LEU A 122 26.69 -2.04 0.88
C LEU A 122 26.63 -0.53 0.67
N ALA A 123 25.99 -0.10 -0.42
CA ALA A 123 25.66 1.29 -0.68
C ALA A 123 24.14 1.43 -0.84
N ASN A 124 23.55 2.41 -0.16
CA ASN A 124 22.13 2.72 -0.24
C ASN A 124 21.93 4.20 -0.54
N ASP A 125 21.08 4.48 -1.53
CA ASP A 125 20.84 5.79 -2.12
C ASP A 125 19.32 6.00 -2.25
N PRO A 126 18.62 6.36 -1.15
CA PRO A 126 17.18 6.56 -1.16
C PRO A 126 16.80 7.89 -1.84
N HIS A 127 15.83 7.86 -2.76
CA HIS A 127 15.39 9.05 -3.50
C HIS A 127 14.01 9.50 -3.01
N LEU A 128 13.98 10.44 -2.06
CA LEU A 128 12.76 11.06 -1.54
C LEU A 128 12.81 12.59 -1.68
N SER A 129 11.63 13.23 -1.59
CA SER A 129 11.51 14.68 -1.70
C SER A 129 12.29 15.42 -0.61
N LEU A 130 12.91 16.54 -1.00
CA LEU A 130 13.58 17.44 -0.07
C LEU A 130 12.53 18.34 0.62
N ASN A 131 12.14 17.96 1.85
CA ASN A 131 11.10 18.62 2.62
C ASN A 131 11.66 19.34 3.86
N THR A 132 10.83 20.19 4.49
CA THR A 132 11.08 20.78 5.81
C THR A 132 9.98 20.34 6.78
N PRO A 133 10.29 19.57 7.84
CA PRO A 133 11.60 19.00 8.17
C PRO A 133 12.09 17.98 7.13
N ALA A 134 13.40 17.73 7.11
CA ALA A 134 14.01 16.73 6.24
C ALA A 134 13.40 15.34 6.50
N THR A 135 13.16 14.57 5.44
CA THR A 135 12.59 13.21 5.55
C THR A 135 13.50 12.25 6.32
N PHE A 136 14.82 12.42 6.18
CA PHE A 136 15.82 11.64 6.93
C PHE A 136 16.69 12.56 7.78
N MET A 137 16.99 12.11 8.99
CA MET A 137 17.93 12.75 9.90
C MET A 137 19.02 11.76 10.28
N GLU A 138 20.29 12.15 10.16
CA GLU A 138 21.40 11.33 10.62
C GLU A 138 21.34 11.20 12.15
N THR A 139 21.48 9.97 12.64
CA THR A 139 21.44 9.65 14.05
C THR A 139 22.45 8.58 14.40
N HIS A 140 23.00 8.70 15.62
CA HIS A 140 23.79 7.66 16.28
C HIS A 140 23.12 7.37 17.62
N ILE A 141 22.58 6.16 17.78
CA ILE A 141 21.85 5.74 18.97
C ILE A 141 22.67 4.67 19.71
N THR A 142 22.98 4.94 20.98
CA THR A 142 23.63 4.00 21.89
C THR A 142 22.73 3.70 23.07
N SER A 143 22.66 2.44 23.51
CA SER A 143 21.87 2.05 24.68
C SER A 143 22.54 0.94 25.48
N THR A 144 22.70 1.14 26.78
CA THR A 144 23.22 0.16 27.75
C THR A 144 22.12 -0.38 28.67
N ASP A 145 20.88 -0.44 28.16
CA ASP A 145 19.72 -0.89 28.94
C ASP A 145 19.92 -2.35 29.42
N ALA A 146 19.91 -2.54 30.73
CA ALA A 146 20.18 -3.81 31.40
C ALA A 146 19.15 -4.91 31.10
N ARG A 147 18.01 -4.58 30.46
CA ARG A 147 17.04 -5.57 29.97
C ARG A 147 17.54 -6.36 28.77
N TYR A 148 18.59 -5.89 28.09
CA TYR A 148 19.17 -6.56 26.93
C TYR A 148 20.56 -7.11 27.26
N PRO A 149 20.94 -8.29 26.72
CA PRO A 149 22.23 -8.91 27.03
C PRO A 149 23.41 -8.07 26.54
N ASN A 150 23.24 -7.41 25.39
CA ASN A 150 24.29 -6.63 24.74
C ASN A 150 23.86 -5.16 24.53
N PRO A 151 24.81 -4.20 24.67
CA PRO A 151 24.55 -2.81 24.32
C PRO A 151 24.14 -2.66 22.86
N MET A 152 23.27 -1.68 22.59
CA MET A 152 22.96 -1.26 21.23
C MET A 152 23.90 -0.12 20.83
N ASN A 153 24.43 -0.19 19.61
CA ASN A 153 25.25 0.84 18.99
C ASN A 153 24.93 0.87 17.49
N VAL A 154 24.19 1.89 17.06
CA VAL A 154 23.67 1.97 15.69
C VAL A 154 23.82 3.38 15.14
N VAL A 155 24.37 3.50 13.93
CA VAL A 155 24.51 4.76 13.21
C VAL A 155 23.79 4.67 11.87
N GLY A 156 23.13 5.75 11.46
CA GLY A 156 22.44 5.78 10.18
C GLY A 156 21.44 6.93 10.12
N THR A 157 20.26 6.68 9.57
CA THR A 157 19.22 7.71 9.41
C THR A 157 17.90 7.30 10.03
N SER A 158 17.23 8.23 10.72
CA SER A 158 15.85 8.07 11.22
C SER A 158 14.88 9.00 10.49
N ALA A 159 13.58 8.74 10.62
CA ALA A 159 12.54 9.71 10.25
C ALA A 159 12.24 10.65 11.44
N PRO A 160 11.86 11.91 11.19
CA PRO A 160 11.43 12.83 12.24
C PRO A 160 10.39 12.21 13.18
N GLY A 161 10.64 12.28 14.49
CA GLY A 161 9.73 11.75 15.52
C GLY A 161 9.86 10.25 15.81
N THR A 162 10.74 9.52 15.10
CA THR A 162 10.94 8.07 15.33
C THR A 162 12.23 7.81 16.13
N PRO A 163 12.20 6.94 17.17
CA PRO A 163 13.36 6.63 18.00
C PRO A 163 14.21 5.46 17.46
N VAL A 164 14.23 5.24 16.15
CA VAL A 164 14.88 4.09 15.50
C VAL A 164 15.54 4.50 14.19
N ASN A 165 16.59 3.79 13.80
CA ASN A 165 17.23 3.94 12.49
C ASN A 165 16.47 3.13 11.44
N LEU A 166 16.06 3.79 10.35
CA LEU A 166 15.42 3.14 9.20
C LEU A 166 16.45 2.46 8.30
N MET A 167 17.63 3.05 8.16
CA MET A 167 18.77 2.57 7.37
C MET A 167 20.03 2.86 8.18
N GLY A 168 21.05 2.01 8.10
CA GLY A 168 22.27 2.22 8.89
C GLY A 168 23.15 0.99 9.05
N CYS A 169 24.02 1.07 10.06
CA CYS A 169 24.95 0.04 10.45
C CYS A 169 25.03 -0.09 11.98
N THR A 170 25.27 -1.32 12.42
CA THR A 170 25.70 -1.68 13.78
C THR A 170 27.13 -2.18 13.76
N ASP A 171 27.65 -2.62 14.91
CA ASP A 171 28.94 -3.32 15.01
C ASP A 171 28.94 -4.74 14.36
N PHE A 172 27.79 -5.19 13.83
CA PHE A 172 27.60 -6.52 13.27
C PHE A 172 27.23 -6.49 11.79
N HIS A 173 26.33 -5.60 11.39
CA HIS A 173 25.77 -5.58 10.05
C HIS A 173 25.34 -4.17 9.61
N CYS A 174 25.18 -3.98 8.31
CA CYS A 174 24.58 -2.82 7.68
C CYS A 174 23.34 -3.23 6.88
N TRP A 175 22.37 -2.32 6.79
CA TRP A 175 21.19 -2.51 5.96
C TRP A 175 20.75 -1.22 5.26
N GLY A 176 20.09 -1.39 4.13
CA GLY A 176 19.53 -0.32 3.32
C GLY A 176 18.13 -0.66 2.82
N LEU A 177 17.37 0.38 2.44
CA LEU A 177 15.98 0.24 2.01
C LEU A 177 15.75 0.76 0.59
N THR A 178 14.87 0.08 -0.14
CA THR A 178 14.19 0.62 -1.33
C THR A 178 12.71 0.30 -1.25
N THR A 179 11.86 1.19 -1.75
CA THR A 179 10.42 0.94 -1.78
C THR A 179 10.09 -0.22 -2.70
N ASN A 180 9.29 -1.16 -2.20
CA ASN A 180 8.73 -2.24 -2.98
C ASN A 180 7.28 -1.90 -3.32
N PRO A 181 6.88 -1.90 -4.61
CA PRO A 181 5.52 -1.53 -5.03
C PRO A 181 4.56 -2.71 -4.85
N LEU A 182 4.50 -3.27 -3.64
CA LEU A 182 3.52 -4.30 -3.31
C LEU A 182 2.14 -3.65 -3.25
N ASP A 183 1.18 -4.30 -3.89
CA ASP A 183 -0.23 -3.95 -3.76
C ASP A 183 -0.72 -4.40 -2.36
N VAL A 184 -0.98 -3.39 -1.52
CA VAL A 184 -1.37 -3.48 -0.12
C VAL A 184 -2.73 -2.86 0.16
N THR A 185 -3.47 -2.50 -0.89
CA THR A 185 -4.73 -1.76 -0.78
C THR A 185 -5.77 -2.35 -1.72
N ASP A 186 -6.89 -2.80 -1.18
CA ASP A 186 -8.03 -3.26 -1.97
C ASP A 186 -9.16 -2.21 -1.96
N ALA A 187 -9.94 -2.16 -3.04
CA ALA A 187 -11.17 -1.39 -3.12
C ALA A 187 -12.36 -2.33 -3.35
N TYR A 188 -13.49 -2.05 -2.70
CA TYR A 188 -14.68 -2.90 -2.78
C TYR A 188 -15.93 -2.09 -3.09
N GLN A 189 -16.80 -2.66 -3.93
CA GLN A 189 -18.16 -2.18 -4.06
C GLN A 189 -19.02 -2.74 -2.92
N GLU A 190 -19.52 -1.85 -2.06
CA GLU A 190 -20.42 -2.20 -0.97
C GLU A 190 -21.88 -1.99 -1.40
N GLN A 191 -22.76 -2.91 -1.01
CA GLN A 191 -24.21 -2.66 -0.99
C GLN A 191 -24.57 -2.03 0.35
N LEU A 192 -25.43 -1.02 0.33
CA LEU A 192 -25.69 -0.19 1.51
C LEU A 192 -27.16 -0.20 1.90
N ARG A 193 -27.42 -0.19 3.21
CA ARG A 193 -28.70 0.26 3.76
C ARG A 193 -28.56 1.70 4.21
N LEU A 194 -29.24 2.62 3.54
CA LEU A 194 -29.24 4.04 3.88
C LEU A 194 -30.33 4.36 4.90
N ASN A 195 -30.06 5.32 5.79
CA ASN A 195 -31.06 5.91 6.67
C ASN A 195 -31.82 7.05 5.96
N THR A 196 -32.77 7.69 6.65
CA THR A 196 -33.59 8.80 6.12
C THR A 196 -32.77 10.00 5.62
N TYR A 197 -31.52 10.15 6.06
CA TYR A 197 -30.62 11.22 5.63
C TYR A 197 -29.71 10.81 4.46
N GLY A 198 -29.90 9.62 3.90
CA GLY A 198 -29.04 9.08 2.84
C GLY A 198 -27.67 8.60 3.33
N LEU A 199 -27.47 8.50 4.64
CA LEU A 199 -26.22 8.00 5.22
C LEU A 199 -26.26 6.48 5.38
N PRO A 200 -25.15 5.77 5.11
CA PRO A 200 -25.08 4.33 5.34
C PRO A 200 -25.26 4.01 6.82
N SER A 201 -26.17 3.08 7.11
CA SER A 201 -26.37 2.50 8.44
C SER A 201 -25.76 1.10 8.54
N HIS A 202 -25.73 0.38 7.41
CA HIS A 202 -25.19 -0.96 7.31
C HIS A 202 -24.59 -1.17 5.91
N THR A 203 -23.56 -2.01 5.81
CA THR A 203 -23.24 -2.73 4.58
C THR A 203 -24.12 -3.99 4.50
N ILE A 204 -24.38 -4.46 3.28
CA ILE A 204 -25.07 -5.72 3.03
C ILE A 204 -24.05 -6.69 2.45
N TYR A 205 -23.65 -7.68 3.24
CA TYR A 205 -22.64 -8.65 2.87
C TYR A 205 -23.25 -10.06 2.86
N GLN A 206 -23.19 -10.76 1.72
CA GLN A 206 -23.83 -12.07 1.54
C GLN A 206 -25.30 -12.12 2.02
N GLY A 207 -26.04 -11.03 1.80
CA GLY A 207 -27.43 -10.87 2.25
C GLY A 207 -27.61 -10.56 3.73
N GLN A 208 -26.53 -10.50 4.52
CA GLN A 208 -26.55 -10.11 5.93
C GLN A 208 -26.29 -8.62 6.10
N LEU A 209 -26.97 -8.01 7.07
CA LEU A 209 -26.71 -6.62 7.45
C LEU A 209 -25.56 -6.55 8.44
N GLU A 210 -24.53 -5.80 8.09
CA GLU A 210 -23.37 -5.54 8.93
C GLU A 210 -23.35 -4.05 9.30
N PRO A 211 -23.38 -3.68 10.59
CA PRO A 211 -23.41 -2.28 10.98
C PRO A 211 -22.11 -1.56 10.60
N VAL A 212 -22.21 -0.33 10.12
CA VAL A 212 -21.06 0.56 9.91
C VAL A 212 -20.75 1.36 11.17
N VAL A 213 -19.53 1.89 11.28
CA VAL A 213 -19.16 2.85 12.32
C VAL A 213 -19.09 4.24 11.69
N ILE A 214 -19.83 5.21 12.25
CA ILE A 214 -19.78 6.59 11.78
C ILE A 214 -18.92 7.41 12.73
N VAL A 215 -17.83 7.97 12.22
CA VAL A 215 -16.94 8.89 12.95
C VAL A 215 -17.23 10.31 12.48
N PHE A 216 -17.85 11.13 13.34
CA PHE A 216 -18.09 12.54 13.05
C PHE A 216 -16.82 13.35 13.24
N GLN A 217 -16.55 14.25 12.28
CA GLN A 217 -15.39 15.13 12.27
C GLN A 217 -15.84 16.57 12.41
N SER A 218 -15.04 17.38 13.10
CA SER A 218 -15.22 18.82 13.19
C SER A 218 -13.93 19.49 12.80
N TYR A 219 -14.03 20.45 11.89
CA TYR A 219 -12.90 21.18 11.36
C TYR A 219 -12.90 22.60 11.89
N TYR A 220 -11.70 23.10 12.10
CA TYR A 220 -11.46 24.45 12.57
C TYR A 220 -10.47 25.10 11.61
N ALA A 221 -10.81 26.28 11.11
CA ALA A 221 -10.00 27.01 10.15
C ALA A 221 -9.86 28.46 10.58
N ASN A 222 -8.76 29.09 10.15
CA ASN A 222 -8.58 30.52 10.39
C ASN A 222 -9.64 31.33 9.62
N SER A 223 -10.18 32.35 10.28
CA SER A 223 -11.16 33.25 9.69
C SER A 223 -10.47 34.21 8.73
N ILE A 224 -10.59 33.96 7.43
CA ILE A 224 -9.96 34.81 6.43
C ILE A 224 -10.69 36.16 6.36
N GLY A 225 -9.96 37.26 6.45
CA GLY A 225 -10.46 38.61 6.17
C GLY A 225 -10.92 39.43 7.37
N ASP A 226 -10.78 38.91 8.60
CA ASP A 226 -11.04 39.66 9.84
C ASP A 226 -9.86 40.55 10.28
N GLY A 227 -8.70 40.40 9.63
CA GLY A 227 -7.47 41.14 9.94
C GLY A 227 -6.75 40.69 11.20
N VAL A 228 -7.14 39.56 11.78
CA VAL A 228 -6.55 39.01 13.00
C VAL A 228 -5.89 37.67 12.68
N ALA A 229 -4.61 37.54 13.05
CA ALA A 229 -3.89 36.29 12.87
C ALA A 229 -4.46 35.21 13.80
N ASP A 230 -4.61 34.00 13.29
CA ASP A 230 -5.03 32.82 14.04
C ASP A 230 -6.41 32.91 14.74
N THR A 231 -7.36 33.66 14.17
CA THR A 231 -8.78 33.60 14.57
C THR A 231 -9.42 32.30 14.09
N VAL A 232 -9.16 31.22 14.81
CA VAL A 232 -9.66 29.89 14.48
C VAL A 232 -11.14 29.75 14.86
N GLY A 233 -11.99 29.49 13.86
CA GLY A 233 -13.42 29.23 14.01
C GLY A 233 -13.82 27.84 13.52
N ARG A 234 -14.95 27.32 14.00
CA ARG A 234 -15.50 26.04 13.51
C ARG A 234 -16.06 26.22 12.10
N VAL A 235 -15.66 25.34 11.19
CA VAL A 235 -16.19 25.27 9.83
C VAL A 235 -17.49 24.46 9.85
N ASN A 236 -18.63 25.11 9.62
CA ASN A 236 -19.96 24.51 9.79
C ASN A 236 -20.65 24.09 8.48
N ASP A 237 -20.07 24.45 7.33
CA ASP A 237 -20.61 24.23 5.99
C ASP A 237 -20.12 22.91 5.34
N ILE A 238 -19.32 22.11 6.06
CA ILE A 238 -18.91 20.78 5.62
C ILE A 238 -20.08 19.80 5.83
N GLY A 239 -20.63 19.31 4.72
CA GLY A 239 -21.69 18.30 4.73
C GLY A 239 -21.20 16.91 5.13
N TYR A 240 -22.11 16.03 5.59
CA TYR A 240 -21.77 14.67 6.02
C TYR A 240 -21.10 13.83 4.93
N LEU A 241 -21.53 13.99 3.67
CA LEU A 241 -20.92 13.32 2.51
C LEU A 241 -19.65 14.01 1.99
N ASN A 242 -19.31 15.17 2.54
CA ASN A 242 -18.17 16.01 2.13
C ASN A 242 -17.09 16.10 3.22
N GLY A 243 -17.02 15.11 4.11
CA GLY A 243 -15.96 14.99 5.12
C GLY A 243 -16.39 15.28 6.56
N ALA A 244 -17.63 15.71 6.84
CA ALA A 244 -18.08 15.86 8.24
C ALA A 244 -18.37 14.50 8.93
N ALA A 245 -18.45 13.41 8.16
CA ALA A 245 -18.51 12.06 8.67
C ALA A 245 -17.61 11.14 7.83
N THR A 246 -16.85 10.28 8.50
CA THR A 246 -16.21 9.12 7.87
C THR A 246 -16.99 7.88 8.25
N VAL A 247 -17.43 7.11 7.26
CA VAL A 247 -18.17 5.86 7.46
C VAL A 247 -17.19 4.71 7.31
N LEU A 248 -16.94 3.97 8.39
CA LEU A 248 -15.99 2.86 8.43
C LEU A 248 -16.73 1.52 8.34
N VAL A 249 -16.18 0.58 7.58
CA VAL A 249 -16.68 -0.78 7.44
C VAL A 249 -15.82 -1.71 8.31
N PRO A 250 -16.31 -2.22 9.46
CA PRO A 250 -15.50 -3.03 10.38
C PRO A 250 -14.82 -4.23 9.71
N ARG A 251 -15.53 -4.94 8.83
CA ARG A 251 -14.99 -6.10 8.09
C ARG A 251 -13.82 -5.76 7.16
N ARG A 252 -13.69 -4.49 6.74
CA ARG A 252 -12.63 -4.01 5.83
C ARG A 252 -11.44 -3.42 6.60
N ASN A 253 -11.07 -4.01 7.73
CA ASN A 253 -10.07 -3.45 8.65
C ASN A 253 -10.39 -1.99 9.04
N PHE A 254 -11.68 -1.74 9.35
CA PHE A 254 -12.21 -0.38 9.59
C PHE A 254 -11.95 0.62 8.45
N GLY A 255 -11.86 0.14 7.22
CA GLY A 255 -11.66 0.99 6.06
C GLY A 255 -12.85 1.90 5.75
N PRO A 256 -12.62 3.12 5.23
CA PRO A 256 -13.65 4.10 4.96
C PRO A 256 -14.39 3.79 3.65
N ILE A 257 -15.66 4.16 3.61
CA ILE A 257 -16.41 4.36 2.36
C ILE A 257 -16.01 5.72 1.80
N VAL A 258 -15.31 5.73 0.67
CA VAL A 258 -14.75 6.93 0.04
C VAL A 258 -15.66 7.56 -1.03
N SER A 259 -16.69 6.84 -1.47
CA SER A 259 -17.71 7.32 -2.41
C SER A 259 -19.04 6.63 -2.12
N ILE A 260 -20.14 7.37 -2.16
CA ILE A 260 -21.49 6.86 -1.89
C ILE A 260 -22.39 7.28 -3.04
N ASP A 261 -23.16 6.33 -3.55
CA ASP A 261 -24.24 6.57 -4.49
C ASP A 261 -25.58 6.20 -3.83
N THR A 262 -26.37 7.22 -3.54
CA THR A 262 -27.67 7.06 -2.89
C THR A 262 -28.75 6.54 -3.82
N ALA A 263 -28.60 6.71 -5.14
CA ALA A 263 -29.58 6.26 -6.12
C ALA A 263 -29.51 4.74 -6.30
N SER A 264 -28.31 4.16 -6.34
CA SER A 264 -28.11 2.71 -6.35
C SER A 264 -27.96 2.07 -4.97
N SER A 265 -27.91 2.88 -3.90
CA SER A 265 -27.59 2.41 -2.54
C SER A 265 -26.30 1.57 -2.51
N THR A 266 -25.25 2.08 -3.15
CA THR A 266 -23.93 1.43 -3.24
C THR A 266 -22.84 2.37 -2.76
N GLY A 267 -21.71 1.83 -2.30
CA GLY A 267 -20.54 2.60 -1.91
C GLY A 267 -19.25 1.99 -2.43
N LEU A 268 -18.19 2.79 -2.48
CA LEU A 268 -16.83 2.33 -2.70
C LEU A 268 -16.10 2.37 -1.36
N SER A 269 -15.78 1.22 -0.78
CA SER A 269 -14.93 1.14 0.39
C SER A 269 -13.49 0.82 -0.01
N VAL A 270 -12.56 1.17 0.86
CA VAL A 270 -11.14 0.84 0.72
C VAL A 270 -10.76 -0.04 1.90
N GLN A 271 -9.79 -0.94 1.71
CA GLN A 271 -9.12 -1.69 2.76
C GLN A 271 -7.62 -1.56 2.57
N TYR A 272 -6.91 -1.06 3.58
CA TYR A 272 -5.46 -0.93 3.59
C TYR A 272 -4.89 -1.76 4.73
N THR A 273 -3.81 -2.51 4.47
CA THR A 273 -3.15 -3.34 5.50
C THR A 273 -2.70 -2.49 6.70
N GLY A 274 -2.28 -1.25 6.46
CA GLY A 274 -1.82 -0.32 7.49
C GLY A 274 -2.86 0.34 8.39
N TRP A 275 -4.16 -0.02 8.30
CA TRP A 275 -5.16 0.45 9.27
C TRP A 275 -5.25 -0.41 10.53
N GLY A 276 -4.54 -1.54 10.55
CA GLY A 276 -4.38 -2.36 11.74
C GLY A 276 -3.34 -1.79 12.71
N ALA A 277 -3.19 -2.44 13.86
CA ALA A 277 -2.01 -2.24 14.68
C ALA A 277 -0.79 -2.85 13.99
N THR A 278 0.32 -2.11 13.95
CA THR A 278 1.54 -2.52 13.25
C THR A 278 2.77 -2.42 14.15
N PHE A 279 3.88 -3.05 13.74
CA PHE A 279 5.07 -3.26 14.55
C PHE A 279 6.36 -2.67 13.95
N GLU A 280 6.31 -1.66 13.07
CA GLU A 280 7.50 -1.12 12.38
C GLU A 280 8.57 -0.61 13.36
N LEU A 281 8.15 0.04 14.45
CA LEU A 281 9.10 0.51 15.47
C LEU A 281 9.80 -0.66 16.17
N GLU A 282 9.09 -1.76 16.40
CA GLU A 282 9.66 -2.98 16.95
C GLU A 282 10.58 -3.66 15.93
N ALA A 283 10.20 -3.70 14.65
CA ALA A 283 11.02 -4.23 13.57
C ALA A 283 12.38 -3.51 13.50
N PHE A 284 12.40 -2.18 13.42
CA PHE A 284 13.66 -1.44 13.35
C PHE A 284 14.46 -1.45 14.65
N ARG A 285 13.79 -1.55 15.82
CA ARG A 285 14.49 -1.76 17.10
C ARG A 285 15.19 -3.12 17.12
N ARG A 286 14.55 -4.16 16.58
CA ARG A 286 15.13 -5.51 16.47
C ARG A 286 16.25 -5.56 15.43
N VAL A 287 16.06 -4.95 14.26
CA VAL A 287 17.12 -4.79 13.24
C VAL A 287 18.34 -4.12 13.86
N SER A 288 18.16 -3.00 14.57
CA SER A 288 19.25 -2.26 15.22
C SER A 288 19.97 -3.06 16.32
N ARG A 289 19.40 -4.17 16.79
CA ARG A 289 19.96 -5.03 17.83
C ARG A 289 20.41 -6.41 17.34
N ALA A 290 20.10 -6.76 16.09
CA ALA A 290 20.45 -8.05 15.53
C ALA A 290 21.98 -8.20 15.40
N GLU A 291 22.51 -9.32 15.86
CA GLU A 291 23.95 -9.60 15.85
C GLU A 291 24.37 -10.48 14.67
N ASN A 292 23.40 -11.07 13.97
CA ASN A 292 23.62 -11.99 12.86
C ASN A 292 22.43 -11.98 11.88
N LEU A 293 22.62 -12.62 10.72
CA LEU A 293 21.61 -12.68 9.66
C LEU A 293 20.31 -13.37 10.10
N SER A 294 20.38 -14.35 11.01
CA SER A 294 19.20 -15.06 11.50
C SER A 294 18.30 -14.14 12.31
N GLU A 295 18.88 -13.40 13.25
CA GLU A 295 18.17 -12.39 14.06
C GLU A 295 17.66 -11.23 13.20
N PHE A 296 18.43 -10.81 12.19
CA PHE A 296 17.97 -9.79 11.25
C PHE A 296 16.72 -10.28 10.49
N ARG A 297 16.74 -11.52 10.00
CA ARG A 297 15.58 -12.12 9.31
C ARG A 297 14.37 -12.26 10.24
N GLU A 298 14.58 -12.62 11.50
CA GLU A 298 13.49 -12.65 12.50
C GLU A 298 12.94 -11.23 12.76
N ALA A 299 13.80 -10.21 12.84
CA ALA A 299 13.36 -8.83 13.02
C ALA A 299 12.42 -8.37 11.90
N LEU A 300 12.66 -8.80 10.66
CA LEU A 300 11.83 -8.45 9.50
C LEU A 300 10.41 -9.03 9.55
N THR A 301 10.12 -10.01 10.41
CA THR A 301 8.74 -10.54 10.56
C THR A 301 7.82 -9.61 11.34
N TYR A 302 8.35 -8.49 11.87
CA TYR A 302 7.59 -7.44 12.54
C TYR A 302 7.37 -6.21 11.64
N PHE A 303 7.85 -6.25 10.39
CA PHE A 303 7.69 -5.14 9.45
C PHE A 303 6.41 -5.34 8.65
N ASP A 304 5.34 -4.65 9.06
CA ASP A 304 4.00 -4.96 8.57
C ASP A 304 3.61 -4.06 7.39
N VAL A 305 3.81 -2.75 7.50
CA VAL A 305 3.30 -1.78 6.53
C VAL A 305 4.39 -1.03 5.77
N GLY A 306 4.08 -0.66 4.53
CA GLY A 306 4.89 0.25 3.72
C GLY A 306 5.88 -0.44 2.80
N SER A 307 5.79 -1.77 2.66
CA SER A 307 6.52 -2.67 1.75
C SER A 307 7.89 -2.17 1.31
N GLN A 308 8.93 -2.75 1.91
CA GLN A 308 10.31 -2.38 1.61
C GLN A 308 11.11 -3.62 1.21
N ASN A 309 12.05 -3.37 0.33
CA ASN A 309 13.18 -4.24 0.06
C ASN A 309 14.30 -3.88 1.05
N PHE A 310 14.83 -4.88 1.74
CA PHE A 310 15.94 -4.75 2.68
C PHE A 310 17.19 -5.38 2.06
N ALA A 311 18.21 -4.55 1.87
CA ALA A 311 19.57 -4.97 1.60
C ALA A 311 20.28 -5.26 2.93
N TYR A 312 21.08 -6.32 3.00
CA TYR A 312 21.84 -6.70 4.19
C TYR A 312 23.26 -7.09 3.83
N ALA A 313 24.23 -6.64 4.64
CA ALA A 313 25.60 -7.11 4.60
C ALA A 313 26.21 -7.13 6.01
N ASP A 314 26.99 -8.15 6.36
CA ASP A 314 27.59 -8.26 7.69
C ASP A 314 29.11 -8.46 7.67
N LYS A 315 29.70 -8.38 8.87
CA LYS A 315 31.15 -8.55 9.07
C LYS A 315 31.66 -9.99 8.85
N GLU A 316 30.76 -10.98 8.81
CA GLU A 316 31.10 -12.38 8.53
C GLU A 316 31.17 -12.67 7.02
N GLY A 317 30.78 -11.70 6.19
CA GLY A 317 30.81 -11.83 4.74
C GLY A 317 29.47 -12.20 4.12
N ASN A 318 28.40 -12.32 4.91
CA ASN A 318 27.08 -12.62 4.39
C ASN A 318 26.49 -11.41 3.68
N ILE A 319 25.77 -11.67 2.59
CA ILE A 319 24.93 -10.68 1.91
C ILE A 319 23.54 -11.26 1.71
N ALA A 320 22.50 -10.46 1.87
CA ALA A 320 21.13 -10.90 1.69
C ALA A 320 20.23 -9.78 1.16
N TYR A 321 19.12 -10.22 0.57
CA TYR A 321 18.03 -9.38 0.09
C TYR A 321 16.71 -9.99 0.56
N TYR A 322 15.86 -9.16 1.14
CA TYR A 322 14.51 -9.53 1.55
C TYR A 322 13.50 -8.50 1.06
N THR A 323 12.30 -8.94 0.72
CA THR A 323 11.13 -8.08 0.59
C THR A 323 10.17 -8.42 1.71
N THR A 324 9.69 -7.41 2.43
CA THR A 324 8.79 -7.63 3.57
C THR A 324 7.70 -6.56 3.64
N ALA A 325 6.48 -7.05 3.85
CA ALA A 325 5.26 -6.34 4.22
C ALA A 325 4.15 -7.38 4.41
N GLU A 326 3.09 -6.99 5.12
CA GLU A 326 1.81 -7.65 5.06
C GLU A 326 1.15 -7.39 3.70
N ALA A 327 0.76 -8.48 3.04
CA ALA A 327 0.00 -8.46 1.80
C ALA A 327 -1.43 -8.95 2.08
N PRO A 328 -2.46 -8.37 1.43
CA PRO A 328 -3.80 -8.94 1.46
C PRO A 328 -3.80 -10.37 0.92
N ILE A 329 -4.47 -11.27 1.63
CA ILE A 329 -4.71 -12.63 1.16
C ILE A 329 -5.90 -12.59 0.20
N ARG A 330 -5.64 -12.91 -1.07
CA ARG A 330 -6.59 -12.82 -2.19
C ARG A 330 -6.90 -14.21 -2.77
N ASP A 331 -7.11 -15.19 -1.90
CA ASP A 331 -7.32 -16.59 -2.28
C ASP A 331 -8.57 -16.76 -3.14
N ASP A 332 -9.59 -15.94 -2.92
CA ASP A 332 -10.76 -15.80 -3.77
C ASP A 332 -10.43 -15.38 -5.20
N LEU A 333 -9.62 -14.34 -5.40
CA LEU A 333 -9.19 -13.88 -6.72
C LEU A 333 -8.29 -14.92 -7.40
N GLN A 334 -7.44 -15.62 -6.64
CA GLN A 334 -6.61 -16.71 -7.14
C GLN A 334 -7.44 -17.94 -7.56
N ASN A 335 -8.53 -18.22 -6.84
CA ASN A 335 -9.48 -19.28 -7.18
C ASN A 335 -10.58 -18.81 -8.14
N LEU A 336 -10.48 -17.56 -8.63
CA LEU A 336 -11.39 -16.96 -9.61
C LEU A 336 -12.84 -16.89 -9.10
N LEU A 337 -12.99 -16.66 -7.79
CA LEU A 337 -14.22 -16.34 -7.08
C LEU A 337 -14.39 -14.82 -6.98
N THR A 338 -15.59 -14.37 -6.64
CA THR A 338 -15.86 -12.97 -6.30
C THR A 338 -15.11 -12.56 -5.03
N ALA A 339 -14.40 -11.43 -5.07
CA ALA A 339 -13.65 -10.88 -3.94
C ALA A 339 -14.51 -10.83 -2.67
N ASP A 340 -14.24 -11.69 -1.68
CA ASP A 340 -14.89 -11.88 -0.40
C ASP A 340 -16.37 -11.51 -0.50
N GLY A 341 -17.11 -12.22 -1.38
CA GLY A 341 -18.57 -12.13 -1.61
C GLY A 341 -19.12 -10.78 -2.10
N GLY A 342 -18.28 -9.82 -2.47
CA GLY A 342 -18.66 -8.57 -3.13
C GLY A 342 -19.03 -8.81 -4.60
N ARG A 343 -19.79 -7.89 -5.20
CA ARG A 343 -19.86 -7.85 -6.68
C ARG A 343 -18.59 -7.13 -7.16
N PRO A 344 -17.72 -7.79 -7.94
CA PRO A 344 -16.55 -7.14 -8.50
C PRO A 344 -16.91 -6.04 -9.50
#